data_AF-A0A6L2PN95-F1
#
_entry.id   AF-A0A6L2PN95-F1
#
_cell.length_a   1.000
_cell.length_b   1.000
_cell.length_c   1.000
_cell.angle_alpha   90.00
_cell.angle_beta   90.00
_cell.angle_gamma   90.00
#
_symmetry.space_group_name_H-M   'P 1'
#
loop_
_entity.id
_entity.type
_entity.pdbx_description
1 polymer ?
#
loop_
_entity_poly.entity_id
_entity_poly.type
_entity_poly.pdbx_seq_one_letter_code
_entity_poly.pdbx_strand_id
1 'polypeptide(L)'
;MISESGVFNREAGAFITVMPAVYRLLDEASPGEFQPCAASCLYYHSGAPAPALVLDDLKEQGFRMADRRAGLDMQHCLLVMKALAQLHAASAVLHLKNPQIFRPYSESLYCERLRKSLEPIIQVTMQSVAKEVEKWPLYNTRFASKLHRIADNTMDFLIKDVERNDDDFNVNANGFQKSPIKPNIKTEGPQTQQLIFSVDYFRLRKTFIPLNATT
;
A
#
# COMPACT_ATOMS: atom_id res chain seq x y z
N MET A 1 14.42 -12.53 2.45
CA MET A 1 13.36 -11.55 2.76
C MET A 1 12.55 -11.10 1.54
N ILE A 2 13.08 -10.31 0.58
CA ILE A 2 12.26 -9.77 -0.55
C ILE A 2 11.84 -10.86 -1.56
N SER A 3 12.72 -11.81 -1.87
CA SER A 3 12.38 -12.96 -2.73
C SER A 3 11.39 -13.92 -2.04
N GLU A 4 11.54 -14.13 -0.74
CA GLU A 4 10.71 -15.02 0.08
C GLU A 4 9.33 -14.44 0.43
N SER A 5 9.18 -13.11 0.38
CA SER A 5 7.90 -12.45 0.70
C SER A 5 6.88 -12.56 -0.43
N GLY A 6 7.32 -12.84 -1.66
CA GLY A 6 6.46 -12.88 -2.84
C GLY A 6 5.91 -11.52 -3.27
N VAL A 7 6.42 -10.42 -2.70
CA VAL A 7 5.93 -9.05 -2.93
C VAL A 7 5.90 -8.69 -4.41
N PHE A 8 6.99 -8.97 -5.14
CA PHE A 8 7.05 -8.69 -6.57
C PHE A 8 5.94 -9.39 -7.36
N ASN A 9 5.68 -10.67 -7.07
CA ASN A 9 4.66 -11.43 -7.78
C ASN A 9 3.25 -10.92 -7.47
N ARG A 10 3.00 -10.47 -6.22
CA ARG A 10 1.73 -9.84 -5.84
C ARG A 10 1.56 -8.50 -6.55
N GLU A 11 2.59 -7.67 -6.54
CA GLU A 11 2.59 -6.38 -7.22
C GLU A 11 2.38 -6.53 -8.73
N ALA A 12 3.15 -7.40 -9.39
CA ALA A 12 2.97 -7.70 -10.80
C ALA A 12 1.55 -8.21 -11.08
N GLY A 13 1.04 -9.14 -10.27
CA GLY A 13 -0.34 -9.63 -10.32
C GLY A 13 -1.37 -8.50 -10.24
N ALA A 14 -1.09 -7.45 -9.45
CA ALA A 14 -2.00 -6.31 -9.34
C ALA A 14 -2.10 -5.58 -10.68
N PHE A 15 -0.97 -5.29 -11.33
CA PHE A 15 -0.93 -4.59 -12.61
C PHE A 15 -1.39 -5.44 -13.80
N ILE A 16 -1.06 -6.74 -13.84
CA ILE A 16 -1.34 -7.59 -15.01
C ILE A 16 -2.70 -8.29 -14.95
N THR A 17 -3.29 -8.43 -13.76
CA THR A 17 -4.53 -9.19 -13.56
C THR A 17 -5.62 -8.38 -12.88
N VAL A 18 -5.37 -7.81 -11.70
CA VAL A 18 -6.41 -7.16 -10.90
C VAL A 18 -6.85 -5.83 -11.51
N MET A 19 -5.92 -4.92 -11.79
CA MET A 19 -6.23 -3.59 -12.31
C MET A 19 -6.96 -3.64 -13.66
N PRO A 20 -6.56 -4.47 -14.65
CA PRO A 20 -7.32 -4.63 -15.89
C PRO A 20 -8.75 -5.13 -15.66
N ALA A 21 -8.97 -6.04 -14.70
CA ALA A 21 -10.30 -6.54 -14.38
C ALA A 21 -11.16 -5.48 -13.68
N VAL A 22 -10.57 -4.67 -12.79
CA VAL A 22 -11.23 -3.52 -12.18
C VAL A 22 -11.64 -2.50 -13.24
N TYR A 23 -10.73 -2.16 -14.16
CA TYR A 23 -11.01 -1.17 -15.21
C TYR A 23 -12.13 -1.62 -16.15
N ARG A 24 -12.18 -2.91 -16.51
CA ARG A 24 -13.33 -3.44 -17.27
C ARG A 24 -14.65 -3.26 -16.53
N LEU A 25 -14.71 -3.55 -15.23
CA LEU A 25 -15.94 -3.35 -14.46
C LEU A 25 -16.36 -1.88 -14.36
N LEU A 26 -15.39 -0.97 -14.24
CA LEU A 26 -15.67 0.47 -14.19
C LEU A 26 -16.14 1.01 -15.54
N ASP A 27 -15.53 0.56 -16.63
CA ASP A 27 -15.94 0.94 -17.99
C ASP A 27 -17.31 0.34 -18.35
N GLU A 28 -17.60 -0.90 -17.96
CA GLU A 28 -18.93 -1.52 -18.12
C GLU A 28 -20.02 -0.74 -17.36
N ALA A 29 -19.69 -0.22 -16.17
CA ALA A 29 -20.64 0.52 -15.34
C ALA A 29 -20.87 1.96 -15.82
N SER A 30 -19.85 2.60 -16.39
CA SER A 30 -19.88 3.99 -16.85
C SER A 30 -19.01 4.18 -18.11
N PRO A 31 -19.49 3.72 -19.29
CA PRO A 31 -18.70 3.70 -20.52
C PRO A 31 -18.17 5.08 -20.89
N GLY A 32 -16.85 5.21 -21.04
CA GLY A 32 -16.19 6.46 -21.45
C GLY A 32 -16.10 7.56 -20.38
N GLU A 33 -16.66 7.34 -19.18
CA GLU A 33 -16.52 8.28 -18.06
C GLU A 33 -15.37 7.91 -17.11
N PHE A 34 -14.90 6.66 -17.19
CA PHE A 34 -13.81 6.17 -16.36
C PHE A 34 -12.44 6.63 -16.90
N GLN A 35 -11.59 7.13 -15.98
CA GLN A 35 -10.20 7.43 -16.26
C GLN A 35 -9.30 6.48 -15.47
N PRO A 36 -8.39 5.73 -16.13
CA PRO A 36 -7.42 4.88 -15.45
C PRO A 36 -6.59 5.67 -14.42
N CYS A 37 -6.40 5.08 -13.24
CA CYS A 37 -5.71 5.72 -12.11
C CYS A 37 -4.31 5.14 -11.84
N ALA A 38 -3.80 4.30 -12.75
CA ALA A 38 -2.49 3.67 -12.66
C ALA A 38 -1.91 3.44 -14.06
N ALA A 39 -0.58 3.37 -14.14
CA ALA A 39 0.12 3.04 -15.38
C ALA A 39 -0.24 1.63 -15.88
N SER A 40 -0.30 1.47 -17.20
CA SER A 40 -0.50 0.16 -17.82
C SER A 40 0.78 -0.65 -17.73
N CYS A 41 0.64 -1.97 -17.58
CA CYS A 41 1.77 -2.87 -17.73
C CYS A 41 2.02 -3.17 -19.21
N LEU A 42 3.23 -2.86 -19.68
CA LEU A 42 3.69 -3.12 -21.04
C LEU A 42 4.37 -4.49 -21.16
N TYR A 43 5.13 -4.88 -20.14
CA TYR A 43 5.87 -6.14 -20.13
C TYR A 43 6.04 -6.67 -18.71
N TYR A 44 6.01 -7.99 -18.58
CA TYR A 44 6.22 -8.70 -17.33
C TYR A 44 7.08 -9.94 -17.57
N HIS A 45 8.07 -10.14 -16.71
CA HIS A 45 8.89 -11.34 -16.65
C HIS A 45 9.06 -11.80 -15.21
N SER A 46 8.74 -13.07 -14.95
CA SER A 46 9.12 -13.75 -13.72
C SER A 46 10.16 -14.82 -14.03
N GLY A 47 11.39 -14.63 -13.55
CA GLY A 47 12.43 -15.64 -13.68
C GLY A 47 13.84 -15.06 -13.72
N ALA A 48 14.80 -15.92 -14.04
CA ALA A 48 16.19 -15.52 -14.24
C ALA A 48 16.36 -14.65 -15.52
N PRO A 49 17.36 -13.76 -15.59
CA PRO A 49 18.34 -13.46 -14.53
C PRO A 49 17.76 -12.60 -13.39
N ALA A 50 16.67 -11.87 -13.63
CA ALA A 50 15.93 -11.13 -12.60
C ALA A 50 14.47 -10.90 -13.03
N PRO A 51 13.52 -10.90 -12.07
CA PRO A 51 12.14 -10.50 -12.34
C PRO A 51 12.06 -9.03 -12.78
N ALA A 52 11.14 -8.73 -13.71
CA ALA A 52 10.96 -7.39 -14.25
C ALA A 52 9.49 -7.07 -14.54
N LEU A 53 9.10 -5.83 -14.24
CA LEU A 53 7.79 -5.26 -14.57
C LEU A 53 8.04 -3.92 -15.26
N VAL A 54 7.53 -3.76 -16.48
CA VAL A 54 7.67 -2.54 -17.28
C VAL A 54 6.30 -1.88 -17.41
N LEU A 55 6.21 -0.63 -16.99
CA LEU A 55 4.99 0.16 -16.98
C LEU A 55 5.14 1.38 -17.90
N ASP A 56 4.02 1.94 -18.36
CA ASP A 56 4.01 3.21 -19.10
C ASP A 56 4.69 4.35 -18.31
N ASP A 57 5.48 5.19 -18.99
CA ASP A 57 5.95 6.45 -18.39
C ASP A 57 4.84 7.49 -18.43
N LEU A 58 4.22 7.71 -17.27
CA LEU A 58 3.17 8.71 -17.10
C LEU A 58 3.66 10.15 -17.39
N LYS A 59 4.96 10.43 -17.40
CA LYS A 59 5.47 11.74 -17.80
C LYS A 59 5.14 12.07 -19.25
N GLU A 60 5.15 11.09 -20.15
CA GLU A 60 4.79 11.28 -21.56
C GLU A 60 3.31 11.68 -21.70
N GLN A 61 2.48 11.30 -20.72
CA GLN A 61 1.07 11.69 -20.62
C GLN A 61 0.87 13.00 -19.84
N GLY A 62 1.95 13.72 -19.50
CA GLY A 62 1.90 15.00 -18.81
C GLY A 62 1.77 14.92 -17.29
N PHE A 63 1.82 13.72 -16.68
CA PHE A 63 1.81 13.60 -15.23
C PHE A 63 3.14 14.04 -14.62
N ARG A 64 3.04 14.71 -13.46
CA ARG A 64 4.20 15.14 -12.67
C ARG A 64 4.08 14.62 -11.25
N MET A 65 5.23 14.29 -10.66
CA MET A 65 5.30 13.93 -9.24
C MET A 65 5.08 15.19 -8.39
N ALA A 66 4.11 15.14 -7.48
CA ALA A 66 3.91 16.19 -6.48
C ALA A 66 5.06 16.19 -5.44
N ASP A 67 5.32 17.34 -4.82
CA ASP A 67 6.24 17.39 -3.68
C ASP A 67 5.59 16.72 -2.46
N ARG A 68 6.12 15.56 -2.08
CA ARG A 68 5.65 14.79 -0.92
C ARG A 68 5.69 15.57 0.40
N ARG A 69 6.53 16.61 0.51
CA ARG A 69 6.63 17.46 1.71
C ARG A 69 5.56 18.55 1.74
N ALA A 70 5.13 19.02 0.58
CA ALA A 70 4.07 20.00 0.46
C ALA A 70 2.67 19.37 0.66
N GLY A 71 2.55 18.07 0.34
CA GLY A 71 1.27 17.36 0.40
C GLY A 71 0.39 17.63 -0.83
N LEU A 72 -0.87 17.20 -0.75
CA LEU A 72 -1.87 17.42 -1.80
C LEU A 72 -2.77 18.61 -1.43
N ASP A 73 -3.11 19.44 -2.42
CA ASP A 73 -4.18 20.42 -2.25
C ASP A 73 -5.56 19.76 -2.29
N MET A 74 -6.60 20.53 -1.96
CA MET A 74 -7.96 20.03 -1.87
C MET A 74 -8.48 19.42 -3.18
N GLN A 75 -8.13 19.99 -4.33
CA GLN A 75 -8.59 19.49 -5.62
C GLN A 75 -7.98 18.12 -5.92
N HIS A 76 -6.67 17.97 -5.68
CA HIS A 76 -5.99 16.69 -5.84
C HIS A 76 -6.50 15.65 -4.82
N CYS A 77 -6.77 16.04 -3.58
CA CYS A 77 -7.38 15.18 -2.58
C CYS A 77 -8.75 14.64 -3.05
N LEU A 78 -9.62 15.49 -3.59
CA LEU A 78 -10.92 15.07 -4.10
C LEU A 78 -10.79 14.09 -5.27
N LEU A 79 -9.84 14.30 -6.19
CA LEU A 79 -9.55 13.38 -7.28
C LEU A 79 -9.09 12.01 -6.76
N VAL A 80 -8.14 11.99 -5.81
CA VAL A 80 -7.65 10.76 -5.19
C VAL A 80 -8.77 10.03 -4.45
N MET A 81 -9.60 10.73 -3.68
CA MET A 81 -10.72 10.14 -2.97
C MET A 81 -11.75 9.52 -3.92
N LYS A 82 -12.05 10.18 -5.05
CA LYS A 82 -12.93 9.63 -6.10
C LYS A 82 -12.34 8.34 -6.69
N ALA A 83 -11.06 8.36 -7.08
CA ALA A 83 -10.40 7.20 -7.65
C ALA A 83 -10.34 6.01 -6.66
N LEU A 84 -10.02 6.27 -5.38
CA LEU A 84 -10.02 5.26 -4.34
C LEU A 84 -11.42 4.68 -4.10
N ALA A 85 -12.47 5.51 -4.10
CA ALA A 85 -13.84 5.05 -3.96
C ALA A 85 -14.25 4.12 -5.11
N GLN A 86 -13.93 4.48 -6.35
CA GLN A 86 -14.18 3.65 -7.53
C GLN A 86 -13.39 2.33 -7.46
N LEU A 87 -12.11 2.39 -7.11
CA LEU A 87 -11.25 1.21 -6.97
C LEU A 87 -11.76 0.24 -5.90
N HIS A 88 -12.15 0.75 -4.72
CA HIS A 88 -12.69 -0.07 -3.63
C HIS A 88 -14.03 -0.70 -4.02
N ALA A 89 -14.95 0.08 -4.60
CA ALA A 89 -16.25 -0.43 -5.02
C ALA A 89 -16.11 -1.51 -6.10
N ALA A 90 -15.30 -1.26 -7.13
CA ALA A 90 -15.07 -2.22 -8.20
C ALA A 90 -14.33 -3.46 -7.71
N SER A 91 -13.38 -3.33 -6.78
CA SER A 91 -12.69 -4.48 -6.20
C SER A 91 -13.61 -5.35 -5.36
N ALA A 92 -14.55 -4.75 -4.62
CA ALA A 92 -15.56 -5.50 -3.88
C ALA A 92 -16.48 -6.28 -4.82
N VAL A 93 -16.98 -5.64 -5.88
CA VAL A 93 -17.79 -6.32 -6.93
C VAL A 93 -16.98 -7.42 -7.61
N LEU A 94 -15.71 -7.17 -7.93
CA LEU A 94 -14.81 -8.14 -8.55
C LEU A 94 -14.60 -9.35 -7.64
N HIS A 95 -14.47 -9.15 -6.33
CA HIS A 95 -14.34 -10.25 -5.37
C HIS A 95 -15.61 -11.11 -5.32
N LEU A 96 -16.79 -10.49 -5.35
CA LEU A 96 -18.08 -11.21 -5.41
C LEU A 96 -18.22 -12.03 -6.70
N LYS A 97 -17.77 -11.49 -7.85
CA LYS A 97 -17.84 -12.18 -9.15
C LYS A 97 -16.76 -13.26 -9.32
N ASN A 98 -15.55 -13.02 -8.83
CA ASN A 98 -14.40 -13.91 -8.97
C ASN A 98 -13.48 -13.81 -7.73
N PRO A 99 -13.78 -14.54 -6.65
CA PRO A 99 -12.99 -14.45 -5.42
C PRO A 99 -11.56 -14.97 -5.59
N GLN A 100 -11.32 -15.89 -6.54
CA GLN A 100 -10.01 -16.50 -6.76
C GLN A 100 -8.96 -15.50 -7.24
N ILE A 101 -9.37 -14.43 -7.93
CA ILE A 101 -8.46 -13.38 -8.41
C ILE A 101 -7.68 -12.72 -7.26
N PHE A 102 -8.26 -12.74 -6.06
CA PHE A 102 -7.64 -12.13 -4.88
C PHE A 102 -6.91 -13.12 -3.96
N ARG A 103 -6.94 -14.42 -4.26
CA ARG A 103 -6.27 -15.44 -3.44
C ARG A 103 -4.78 -15.16 -3.17
N PRO A 104 -3.97 -14.68 -4.14
CA PRO A 104 -2.56 -14.37 -3.89
C PRO A 104 -2.30 -13.27 -2.86
N TYR A 105 -3.33 -12.50 -2.51
CA TYR A 105 -3.25 -11.36 -1.58
C TYR A 105 -3.80 -11.67 -0.20
N SER A 106 -4.26 -12.91 0.04
CA SER A 106 -4.89 -13.32 1.31
C SER A 106 -3.96 -13.28 2.54
N GLU A 107 -2.64 -13.26 2.33
CA GLU A 107 -1.65 -13.20 3.40
C GLU A 107 -0.86 -11.88 3.32
N SER A 108 -0.82 -11.11 4.40
CA SER A 108 -0.04 -9.87 4.51
C SER A 108 1.48 -10.13 4.61
N LEU A 109 2.30 -9.08 4.47
CA LEU A 109 3.71 -9.14 4.90
C LEU A 109 3.85 -9.35 6.41
N TYR A 110 2.90 -8.88 7.20
CA TYR A 110 2.84 -9.14 8.64
C TYR A 110 2.15 -10.48 8.87
N CYS A 111 2.89 -11.56 8.70
CA CYS A 111 2.41 -12.92 8.92
C CYS A 111 3.44 -13.75 9.68
N GLU A 112 2.99 -14.86 10.27
CA GLU A 112 3.83 -15.74 11.08
C GLU A 112 5.02 -16.30 10.28
N ARG A 113 4.82 -16.56 8.98
CA ARG A 113 5.84 -17.05 8.06
C ARG A 113 7.04 -16.10 7.94
N LEU A 114 6.80 -14.79 7.92
CA LEU A 114 7.85 -13.76 7.76
C LEU A 114 8.31 -13.15 9.09
N ARG A 115 7.69 -13.55 10.21
CA ARG A 115 7.97 -13.04 11.56
C ARG A 115 9.45 -13.02 11.91
N LYS A 116 10.13 -14.16 11.78
CA LYS A 116 11.57 -14.29 12.11
C LYS A 116 12.44 -13.27 11.37
N SER A 117 12.05 -12.85 10.17
CA SER A 117 12.79 -11.88 9.37
C SER A 117 12.41 -10.43 9.69
N LEU A 118 11.14 -10.16 10.00
CA LEU A 118 10.62 -8.79 10.16
C LEU A 118 10.60 -8.30 11.62
N GLU A 119 10.36 -9.18 12.58
CA GLU A 119 10.20 -8.83 14.00
C GLU A 119 11.43 -8.09 14.56
N PRO A 120 12.68 -8.51 14.33
CA PRO A 120 13.85 -7.77 14.80
C PRO A 120 13.95 -6.36 14.19
N ILE A 121 13.60 -6.22 12.91
CA ILE A 121 13.63 -4.94 12.18
C ILE A 121 12.58 -3.98 12.75
N ILE A 122 11.37 -4.48 12.96
CA ILE A 122 10.24 -3.71 13.51
C ILE A 122 10.55 -3.30 14.95
N GLN A 123 11.03 -4.24 15.78
CA GLN A 123 11.36 -3.97 17.18
C GLN A 123 12.44 -2.89 17.31
N VAL A 124 13.56 -3.01 16.59
CA VAL A 124 14.64 -2.01 16.61
C VAL A 124 14.15 -0.65 16.11
N THR A 125 13.32 -0.65 15.07
CA THR A 125 12.73 0.58 14.53
C THR A 125 11.84 1.26 15.57
N MET A 126 10.95 0.51 16.23
CA MET A 126 10.06 1.05 17.26
C MET A 126 10.82 1.55 18.48
N GLN A 127 11.85 0.84 18.93
CA GLN A 127 12.74 1.31 20.01
C GLN A 127 13.46 2.61 19.62
N SER A 128 13.89 2.74 18.37
CA SER A 128 14.55 3.95 17.87
C SER A 128 13.59 5.13 17.82
N VAL A 129 12.35 4.92 17.37
CA VAL A 129 11.29 5.92 17.41
C VAL A 129 10.97 6.34 18.84
N ALA A 130 10.88 5.39 19.78
CA ALA A 130 10.62 5.68 21.18
C ALA A 130 11.70 6.61 21.78
N LYS A 131 12.99 6.29 21.56
CA LYS A 131 14.13 7.10 21.98
C LYS A 131 14.15 8.50 21.37
N GLU A 132 13.68 8.63 20.12
CA GLU A 132 13.61 9.94 19.49
C GLU A 132 12.48 10.79 20.08
N VAL A 133 11.32 10.17 20.33
CA VAL A 133 10.16 10.84 20.95
C VAL A 133 10.45 11.32 22.37
N GLU A 134 11.36 10.69 23.12
CA GLU A 134 11.82 11.18 24.43
C GLU A 134 12.39 12.60 24.38
N LYS A 135 12.99 12.97 23.25
CA LYS A 135 13.61 14.29 23.04
C LYS A 135 12.60 15.37 22.68
N TRP A 136 11.34 15.00 22.39
CA TRP A 136 10.32 15.94 21.92
C TRP A 136 9.56 16.58 23.10
N PRO A 137 9.75 17.89 23.38
CA PRO A 137 9.31 18.52 24.63
C PRO A 137 7.80 18.47 24.92
N LEU A 138 6.96 18.24 23.90
CA LEU A 138 5.50 18.18 24.01
C LEU A 138 4.93 16.76 23.93
N TYR A 139 5.74 15.79 23.52
CA TYR A 139 5.29 14.45 23.15
C TYR A 139 5.92 13.35 24.01
N ASN A 140 7.08 13.62 24.61
CA ASN A 140 7.85 12.65 25.39
C ASN A 140 7.05 12.01 26.54
N THR A 141 6.43 12.82 27.40
CA THR A 141 5.67 12.36 28.59
C THR A 141 4.46 11.51 28.21
N ARG A 142 3.82 11.80 27.07
CA ARG A 142 2.61 11.10 26.63
C ARG A 142 2.89 9.81 25.86
N PHE A 143 3.95 9.79 25.05
CA PHE A 143 4.13 8.77 24.01
C PHE A 143 5.38 7.91 24.19
N ALA A 144 6.48 8.41 24.75
CA ALA A 144 7.74 7.66 24.80
C ALA A 144 7.62 6.32 25.55
N SER A 145 7.04 6.35 26.76
CA SER A 145 6.83 5.13 27.57
C SER A 145 5.88 4.13 26.89
N LYS A 146 4.87 4.62 26.16
CA LYS A 146 3.95 3.75 25.39
C LYS A 146 4.64 3.08 24.22
N LEU A 147 5.50 3.82 23.51
CA LEU A 147 6.27 3.31 22.37
C LEU A 147 7.30 2.28 22.81
N HIS A 148 7.98 2.49 23.94
CA HIS A 148 8.84 1.45 24.52
C HIS A 148 8.05 0.20 24.89
N ARG A 149 6.91 0.37 25.55
CA ARG A 149 6.08 -0.77 26.00
C ARG A 149 5.56 -1.63 24.84
N ILE A 150 5.26 -1.02 23.68
CA ILE A 150 4.75 -1.77 22.53
C ILE A 150 5.86 -2.36 21.67
N ALA A 151 7.10 -1.87 21.77
CA ALA A 151 8.18 -2.24 20.85
C ALA A 151 8.41 -3.76 20.76
N ASP A 152 8.35 -4.46 21.90
CA ASP A 152 8.61 -5.91 21.96
C ASP A 152 7.44 -6.76 21.41
N ASN A 153 6.22 -6.21 21.41
CA ASN A 153 5.01 -6.93 20.97
C ASN A 153 4.42 -6.33 19.68
N THR A 154 5.16 -5.45 18.99
CA THR A 154 4.62 -4.72 17.82
C THR A 154 4.23 -5.70 16.70
N MET A 155 5.01 -6.76 16.51
CA MET A 155 4.72 -7.76 15.48
C MET A 155 3.41 -8.51 15.76
N ASP A 156 3.09 -8.82 17.03
CA ASP A 156 1.79 -9.42 17.39
C ASP A 156 0.62 -8.52 17.00
N PHE A 157 0.73 -7.23 17.28
CA PHE A 157 -0.30 -6.26 16.91
C PHE A 157 -0.45 -6.14 15.40
N LEU A 158 0.66 -6.11 14.66
CA LEU A 158 0.65 -6.01 13.21
C LEU A 158 0.03 -7.24 12.55
N ILE A 159 0.43 -8.45 12.96
CA ILE A 159 -0.17 -9.70 12.46
C ILE A 159 -1.67 -9.71 12.71
N LYS A 160 -2.09 -9.37 13.94
CA LYS A 160 -3.51 -9.34 14.30
C LYS A 160 -4.31 -8.28 13.54
N ASP A 161 -3.74 -7.11 13.26
CA ASP A 161 -4.48 -6.03 12.59
C ASP A 161 -4.71 -6.30 11.10
N VAL A 162 -3.85 -7.10 10.47
CA VAL A 162 -3.99 -7.52 9.07
C VAL A 162 -4.72 -8.86 8.89
N GLU A 163 -5.13 -9.51 9.98
CA GLU A 163 -5.96 -10.70 9.91
C GLU A 163 -7.30 -10.39 9.22
N ARG A 164 -7.61 -11.16 8.18
CA ARG A 164 -8.86 -11.06 7.46
C ARG A 164 -10.02 -11.48 8.36
N ASN A 165 -11.08 -10.67 8.36
CA ASN A 165 -12.35 -11.00 9.02
C ASN A 165 -13.45 -11.10 7.97
N ASP A 166 -13.89 -12.31 7.64
CA ASP A 166 -14.92 -12.54 6.62
C ASP A 166 -16.31 -11.98 6.98
N ASP A 167 -16.55 -11.67 8.25
CA ASP A 167 -17.79 -11.02 8.71
C ASP A 167 -17.75 -9.49 8.58
N ASP A 168 -16.62 -8.91 8.15
CA ASP A 168 -16.42 -7.46 7.99
C ASP A 168 -16.27 -7.07 6.51
N PHE A 169 -16.29 -5.77 6.22
CA PHE A 169 -16.10 -5.26 4.86
C PHE A 169 -14.62 -5.30 4.46
N ASN A 170 -14.25 -6.29 3.64
CA ASN A 170 -12.89 -6.47 3.12
C ASN A 170 -12.75 -5.87 1.72
N VAL A 171 -11.82 -4.93 1.56
CA VAL A 171 -11.46 -4.38 0.24
C VAL A 171 -9.97 -4.47 0.01
N ASN A 172 -9.59 -4.58 -1.27
CA ASN A 172 -8.20 -4.40 -1.64
C ASN A 172 -7.84 -2.92 -1.47
N ALA A 173 -6.92 -2.64 -0.55
CA ALA A 173 -6.52 -1.29 -0.18
C ALA A 173 -5.06 -1.07 -0.55
N ASN A 174 -4.77 -1.16 -1.85
CA ASN A 174 -3.48 -0.72 -2.37
C ASN A 174 -3.46 0.81 -2.42
N GLY A 175 -2.74 1.43 -1.48
CA GLY A 175 -2.21 2.78 -1.65
C GLY A 175 -0.91 2.70 -2.47
N PHE A 176 -0.89 3.25 -3.68
CA PHE A 176 0.32 3.36 -4.50
C PHE A 176 1.33 4.35 -3.87
N GLN A 177 2.02 3.94 -2.82
CA GLN A 177 3.02 4.80 -2.17
C GLN A 177 4.40 4.63 -2.81
N LYS A 178 4.79 5.58 -3.66
CA LYS A 178 6.20 5.75 -4.05
C LYS A 178 6.98 6.38 -2.89
N SER A 179 8.04 5.73 -2.41
CA SER A 179 9.06 6.37 -1.57
C SER A 179 10.38 6.45 -2.34
N PRO A 180 10.96 7.65 -2.59
CA PRO A 180 12.33 7.73 -3.03
C PRO A 180 13.25 7.34 -1.87
N ILE A 181 13.81 6.13 -1.93
CA ILE A 181 15.07 5.82 -1.23
C ILE A 181 16.14 6.56 -2.03
N LYS A 182 16.82 7.54 -1.42
CA LYS A 182 18.05 8.08 -1.98
C LYS A 182 19.17 7.07 -1.67
N PRO A 183 19.72 6.32 -2.65
CA PRO A 183 21.02 5.71 -2.43
C PRO A 183 22.03 6.86 -2.38
N ASN A 184 22.69 7.01 -1.24
CA ASN A 184 23.79 7.97 -1.08
C ASN A 184 25.07 7.38 -1.69
N ILE A 185 25.01 6.91 -2.94
CA ILE A 185 26.15 6.38 -3.68
C ILE A 185 26.08 6.95 -5.10
N LYS A 186 27.10 7.76 -5.43
CA LYS A 186 27.36 8.22 -6.79
C LYS A 186 27.73 7.00 -7.63
N THR A 187 26.79 6.49 -8.41
CA THR A 187 27.11 5.62 -9.55
C THR A 187 26.35 6.11 -10.76
N GLU A 188 27.09 6.61 -11.75
CA GLU A 188 26.60 6.90 -13.09
C GLU A 188 26.27 5.57 -13.79
N GLY A 189 24.98 5.32 -14.01
CA GLY A 189 24.43 4.13 -14.66
C GLY A 189 22.89 4.19 -14.65
N PRO A 190 22.19 3.45 -15.53
CA PRO A 190 20.74 3.50 -15.62
C PRO A 190 20.11 3.19 -14.25
N GLN A 191 19.36 4.15 -13.74
CA GLN A 191 18.74 4.09 -12.41
C GLN A 191 17.62 3.05 -12.43
N THR A 192 17.90 1.83 -11.99
CA THR A 192 16.86 0.84 -11.68
C THR A 192 16.16 1.30 -10.42
N GLN A 193 15.00 1.94 -10.56
CA GLN A 193 14.14 2.29 -9.44
C GLN A 193 13.48 1.01 -8.93
N GLN A 194 13.94 0.50 -7.79
CA GLN A 194 13.20 -0.53 -7.08
C GLN A 194 11.96 0.12 -6.46
N LEU A 195 10.80 -0.25 -6.98
CA LEU A 195 9.54 0.02 -6.33
C LEU A 195 9.34 -1.06 -5.26
N ILE A 196 9.17 -0.65 -4.00
CA ILE A 196 8.75 -1.54 -2.92
C ILE A 196 7.29 -1.22 -2.66
N PHE A 197 6.39 -2.07 -3.13
CA PHE A 197 4.96 -1.97 -2.83
C PHE A 197 4.61 -2.98 -1.73
N SER A 198 3.95 -2.54 -0.67
CA SER A 198 3.31 -3.46 0.26
C SER A 198 1.91 -3.75 -0.27
N VAL A 199 1.59 -5.03 -0.47
CA VAL A 199 0.24 -5.46 -0.83
C VAL A 199 -0.39 -6.06 0.40
N ASP A 200 -1.24 -5.28 1.06
CA ASP A 200 -1.96 -5.68 2.26
C ASP A 200 -3.46 -5.41 2.08
N TYR A 201 -4.29 -6.34 2.53
CA TYR A 201 -5.70 -6.08 2.77
C TYR A 201 -5.80 -5.11 3.95
N PHE A 202 -6.32 -3.89 3.75
CA PHE A 202 -6.66 -3.03 4.88
C PHE A 202 -8.12 -3.19 5.25
N ARG A 203 -8.33 -3.34 6.55
CA ARG A 203 -9.63 -3.23 7.20
C ARG A 203 -10.09 -1.77 7.20
N LEU A 204 -11.12 -1.43 6.43
CA LEU A 204 -11.83 -0.16 6.60
C LEU A 204 -12.70 -0.25 7.87
N ARG A 205 -12.12 0.04 9.04
CA ARG A 205 -12.92 0.19 10.25
C ARG A 205 -13.91 1.33 10.03
N LYS A 206 -15.21 1.04 10.12
CA LYS A 206 -16.29 2.03 10.24
C LYS A 206 -16.06 2.90 11.49
N THR A 207 -15.22 3.91 11.40
CA THR A 207 -15.27 5.06 12.31
C THR A 207 -16.26 6.04 11.72
N PHE A 208 -17.55 5.72 11.86
CA PHE A 208 -18.57 6.77 11.83
C PHE A 208 -18.29 7.67 13.02
N ILE A 209 -17.65 8.82 12.78
CA ILE A 209 -17.77 9.94 13.71
C ILE A 209 -19.18 10.48 13.45
N PRO A 210 -20.12 10.36 14.42
CA PRO A 210 -21.42 10.98 14.25
C PRO A 210 -21.21 12.49 14.14
N LEU A 211 -21.47 13.04 12.95
CA LEU A 211 -21.75 14.46 12.76
C LEU A 211 -23.10 14.73 13.40
N ASN A 212 -23.12 14.89 14.71
CA ASN A 212 -24.18 15.53 15.47
C ASN A 212 -23.57 16.11 16.75
N ALA A 213 -23.03 17.31 16.61
CA ALA A 213 -22.97 18.28 17.69
C ALA A 213 -23.12 19.67 17.05
N THR A 214 -24.37 20.04 16.79
CA THR A 214 -24.79 21.41 16.56
C THR A 214 -24.76 22.19 17.87
N THR A 215 -24.42 23.49 17.73
CA THR A 215 -24.43 24.61 18.69
C THR A 215 -23.42 24.59 19.83
#